data_AF-A0A5N0IDI8-F1
#
_entry.id   AF-A0A5N0IDI8-F1
#
_cell.length_a   1.000
_cell.length_b   1.000
_cell.length_c   1.000
_cell.angle_alpha   90.00
_cell.angle_beta   90.00
_cell.angle_gamma   90.00
#
_symmetry.space_group_name_H-M   'P 1'
#
loop_
_entity.id
_entity.type
_entity.pdbx_description
1 polymer ?
#
loop_
_entity_poly.entity_id
_entity_poly.type
_entity_poly.pdbx_seq_one_letter_code
_entity_poly.pdbx_strand_id
1 'polypeptide(L)'
;MSGSGLQATVTLPPDAPERAAAHHEVHVRPVRPLPVPSMTTQLTVLTEKGSAPAETAHLQQIAGGYGKTVRDTDTELTIDFDEVTALSWERHDSYSLYTIYQPFNLAKFDPQTDLLSQLPLPAGWLAGIPGRTLAAVHAVLLPAYDWSEDAASQFAHRTLGSGRLLGSRLRGDAARLYTTYQLSPTKTSRFLMLCNPMTEGRAGRITASLLDVERYRMLALVAYPQARALLSQLVELEARLTELTRSIEDERRDDRGLLDELIKLAAVVEYDIAAHVGHFDAARAYYAIVEQRIEYLRGSSLPGLMGVFTFLRRRLVPAMATVAAATQRMEGLSGRVARTADVLRTRVEVNAELQTQQLLRGLRRGQTLQLRLQQTVEGLSIAAISYYIVGLVGYLAKGIKSLGLAVNESAMTALSIPLAIILVWHTVRRVRRQVHDVDRGDSDDESPSRPGQA
;
A
#
# COMPACT_ATOMS: atom_id res chain seq x y z
N MET A 1 -19.89 74.13 14.33
CA MET A 1 -19.23 73.23 13.38
C MET A 1 -18.89 71.95 14.13
N SER A 2 -19.79 70.97 14.11
CA SER A 2 -19.57 69.66 14.73
C SER A 2 -19.37 68.66 13.60
N GLY A 3 -18.12 68.25 13.38
CA GLY A 3 -17.78 67.18 12.44
C GLY A 3 -18.13 65.83 13.04
N SER A 4 -19.26 65.27 12.62
CA SER A 4 -19.62 63.88 12.86
C SER A 4 -18.65 62.99 12.07
N GLY A 5 -17.69 62.38 12.75
CA GLY A 5 -16.78 61.40 12.17
C GLY A 5 -17.54 60.09 11.90
N LEU A 6 -17.79 59.79 10.63
CA LEU A 6 -18.25 58.47 10.20
C LEU A 6 -17.16 57.44 10.53
N GLN A 7 -17.35 56.66 11.60
CA GLN A 7 -16.63 55.40 11.77
C GLN A 7 -17.20 54.41 10.76
N ALA A 8 -16.48 54.19 9.67
CA ALA A 8 -16.78 53.13 8.73
C ALA A 8 -16.54 51.78 9.44
N THR A 9 -17.61 51.08 9.79
CA THR A 9 -17.54 49.68 10.20
C THR A 9 -17.11 48.87 8.98
N VAL A 10 -15.83 48.52 8.92
CA VAL A 10 -15.29 47.65 7.87
C VAL A 10 -15.87 46.25 8.10
N THR A 11 -16.87 45.88 7.31
CA THR A 11 -17.42 44.52 7.28
C THR A 11 -16.60 43.65 6.34
N LEU A 12 -16.12 42.53 6.85
CA LEU A 12 -15.51 41.48 6.03
C LEU A 12 -16.57 40.85 5.11
N PRO A 13 -16.16 40.26 3.97
CA PRO A 13 -17.03 39.37 3.19
C PRO A 13 -17.55 38.20 4.04
N PRO A 14 -18.61 37.50 3.58
CA PRO A 14 -19.13 36.31 4.25
C PRO A 14 -18.02 35.29 4.52
N ASP A 15 -18.06 34.70 5.72
CA ASP A 15 -17.01 33.79 6.17
C ASP A 15 -17.08 32.45 5.43
N ALA A 16 -15.91 31.87 5.12
CA ALA A 16 -15.87 30.50 4.62
C ALA A 16 -16.32 29.53 5.74
N PRO A 17 -17.15 28.51 5.45
CA PRO A 17 -17.68 27.60 6.48
C PRO A 17 -16.60 26.96 7.36
N GLU A 18 -15.42 26.72 6.80
CA GLU A 18 -14.31 26.03 7.47
C GLU A 18 -13.38 26.98 8.21
N ARG A 19 -13.48 28.32 8.03
CA ARG A 19 -12.48 29.26 8.55
C ARG A 19 -12.30 29.14 10.05
N ALA A 20 -13.40 29.10 10.80
CA ALA A 20 -13.33 29.00 12.25
C ALA A 20 -12.70 27.66 12.69
N ALA A 21 -13.06 26.54 12.06
CA ALA A 21 -12.47 25.24 12.35
C ALA A 21 -10.95 25.23 12.05
N ALA A 22 -10.56 25.69 10.86
CA ALA A 22 -9.16 25.78 10.45
C ALA A 22 -8.35 26.75 11.33
N HIS A 23 -8.94 27.86 11.76
CA HIS A 23 -8.29 28.81 12.66
C HIS A 23 -8.12 28.23 14.06
N HIS A 24 -9.12 27.53 14.59
CA HIS A 24 -9.02 26.93 15.93
C HIS A 24 -8.12 25.70 15.97
N GLU A 25 -7.87 25.02 14.84
CA GLU A 25 -6.99 23.84 14.78
C GLU A 25 -5.61 24.09 15.40
N VAL A 26 -5.03 25.28 15.19
CA VAL A 26 -3.71 25.64 15.77
C VAL A 26 -3.72 25.74 17.30
N HIS A 27 -4.92 25.80 17.90
CA HIS A 27 -5.15 25.92 19.34
C HIS A 27 -5.64 24.63 20.00
N VAL A 28 -5.88 23.55 19.25
CA VAL A 28 -6.48 22.29 19.77
C VAL A 28 -5.59 21.57 20.78
N ARG A 29 -4.27 21.85 20.84
CA ARG A 29 -3.35 21.18 21.79
C ARG A 29 -2.36 22.15 22.44
N PRO A 30 -2.81 23.06 23.31
CA PRO A 30 -1.90 23.99 23.98
C PRO A 30 -0.96 23.21 24.89
N VAL A 31 0.34 23.44 24.74
CA VAL A 31 1.32 22.83 25.64
C VAL A 31 1.10 23.37 27.05
N ARG A 32 0.90 22.45 28.00
CA ARG A 32 0.71 22.80 29.42
C ARG A 32 1.96 23.52 29.96
N PRO A 33 1.82 24.71 30.57
CA PRO A 33 2.89 25.34 31.33
C PRO A 33 3.33 24.43 32.48
N LEU A 34 4.64 24.27 32.68
CA LEU A 34 5.18 23.44 33.75
C LEU A 34 5.96 24.29 34.76
N PRO A 35 5.59 24.29 36.05
CA PRO A 35 6.40 24.90 37.09
C PRO A 35 7.72 24.15 37.23
N VAL A 36 8.72 24.80 37.84
CA VAL A 36 9.99 24.17 38.19
C VAL A 36 10.20 24.37 39.69
N PRO A 37 10.24 23.29 40.51
CA PRO A 37 10.33 21.89 40.13
C PRO A 37 8.98 21.22 39.79
N SER A 38 9.01 20.26 38.87
CA SER A 38 7.85 19.42 38.51
C SER A 38 8.26 18.06 37.97
N MET A 39 7.29 17.15 37.87
CA MET A 39 7.43 15.86 37.22
C MET A 39 6.27 15.66 36.25
N THR A 40 6.60 15.23 35.03
CA THR A 40 5.63 14.76 34.04
C THR A 40 5.86 13.28 33.82
N THR A 41 4.80 12.47 33.94
CA THR A 41 4.84 11.04 33.63
C THR A 41 4.00 10.78 32.41
N GLN A 42 4.61 10.19 31.37
CA GLN A 42 3.91 9.86 30.13
C GLN A 42 3.90 8.35 29.91
N LEU A 43 2.72 7.79 29.67
CA LEU A 43 2.51 6.40 29.27
C LEU A 43 1.93 6.37 27.87
N THR A 44 2.61 5.66 26.98
CA THR A 44 2.10 5.33 25.64
C THR A 44 1.64 3.88 25.67
N VAL A 45 0.36 3.63 25.43
CA VAL A 45 -0.26 2.30 25.50
C VAL A 45 -0.80 1.95 24.13
N LEU A 46 -0.32 0.84 23.54
CA LEU A 46 -0.86 0.30 22.30
C LEU A 46 -2.27 -0.21 22.53
N THR A 47 -3.18 0.21 21.67
CA THR A 47 -4.59 -0.18 21.68
C THR A 47 -4.90 -1.13 20.53
N GLU A 48 -5.92 -1.96 20.71
CA GLU A 48 -6.39 -2.89 19.68
C GLU A 48 -7.73 -2.39 19.13
N LYS A 49 -8.09 -2.81 17.90
CA LYS A 49 -9.37 -2.42 17.30
C LYS A 49 -10.52 -2.84 18.21
N GLY A 50 -11.40 -1.90 18.54
CA GLY A 50 -12.55 -2.13 19.42
C GLY A 50 -12.27 -1.97 20.91
N SER A 51 -11.08 -1.52 21.32
CA SER A 51 -10.80 -1.25 22.75
C SER A 51 -11.44 0.04 23.30
N ALA A 52 -12.05 0.87 22.44
CA ALA A 52 -12.58 2.17 22.82
C ALA A 52 -13.58 2.10 23.99
N PRO A 53 -14.59 1.20 24.02
CA PRO A 53 -15.53 1.14 25.14
C PRO A 53 -14.87 0.76 26.47
N ALA A 54 -13.90 -0.16 26.44
CA ALA A 54 -13.17 -0.57 27.64
C ALA A 54 -12.30 0.57 28.18
N GLU A 55 -11.66 1.32 27.28
CA GLU A 55 -10.87 2.50 27.64
C GLU A 55 -11.74 3.64 28.19
N THR A 56 -12.87 3.92 27.55
CA THR A 56 -13.85 4.90 28.02
C THR A 56 -14.35 4.53 29.42
N ALA A 57 -14.72 3.26 29.64
CA ALA A 57 -15.15 2.78 30.95
C ALA A 57 -14.04 2.93 32.01
N HIS A 58 -12.78 2.67 31.65
CA HIS A 58 -11.64 2.84 32.53
C HIS A 58 -11.39 4.32 32.91
N LEU A 59 -11.44 5.23 31.92
CA LEU A 59 -11.32 6.67 32.15
C LEU A 59 -12.48 7.22 32.97
N GLN A 60 -13.70 6.71 32.77
CA GLN A 60 -14.89 7.15 33.49
C GLN A 60 -14.78 6.91 35.01
N GLN A 61 -14.00 5.91 35.44
CA GLN A 61 -13.77 5.62 36.87
C GLN A 61 -13.13 6.80 37.60
N ILE A 62 -12.22 7.52 36.94
CA ILE A 62 -11.60 8.71 37.52
C ILE A 62 -12.35 9.98 37.13
N ALA A 63 -12.79 10.10 35.87
CA ALA A 63 -13.50 11.28 35.36
C ALA A 63 -14.79 11.59 36.14
N GLY A 64 -15.53 10.54 36.55
CA GLY A 64 -16.77 10.70 37.31
C GLY A 64 -16.58 11.39 38.65
N GLY A 65 -15.45 11.16 39.32
CA GLY A 65 -15.10 11.84 40.57
C GLY A 65 -14.86 13.34 40.42
N TYR A 66 -14.58 13.79 39.19
CA TYR A 66 -14.32 15.19 38.83
C TYR A 66 -15.45 15.81 37.99
N GLY A 67 -16.63 15.18 37.99
CA GLY A 67 -17.81 15.68 37.27
C GLY A 67 -17.68 15.68 35.75
N LYS A 68 -16.75 14.88 35.19
CA LYS A 68 -16.57 14.74 33.75
C LYS A 68 -17.16 13.42 33.25
N THR A 69 -17.76 13.48 32.07
CA THR A 69 -18.28 12.31 31.35
C THR A 69 -17.40 12.05 30.14
N VAL A 70 -17.02 10.79 29.94
CA VAL A 70 -16.21 10.34 28.80
C VAL A 70 -17.09 9.54 27.86
N ARG A 71 -17.08 9.87 26.58
CA ARG A 71 -17.82 9.16 25.52
C ARG A 71 -16.84 8.39 24.63
N ASP A 72 -17.36 7.37 23.96
CA ASP A 72 -16.58 6.57 23.01
C ASP A 72 -16.09 7.38 21.80
N THR A 73 -16.72 8.51 21.50
CA THR A 73 -16.32 9.42 20.41
C THR A 73 -15.27 10.44 20.82
N ASP A 74 -15.01 10.59 22.13
CA ASP A 74 -14.05 11.59 22.59
C ASP A 74 -12.63 11.11 22.24
N THR A 75 -11.79 12.05 21.79
CA THR A 75 -10.40 11.80 21.39
C THR A 75 -9.39 12.42 22.35
N GLU A 76 -9.86 13.23 23.29
CA GLU A 76 -9.05 13.86 24.31
C GLU A 76 -9.85 14.10 25.58
N LEU A 77 -9.15 14.12 26.71
CA LEU A 77 -9.71 14.41 28.02
C LEU A 77 -8.61 15.01 28.88
N THR A 78 -8.91 16.06 29.61
CA THR A 78 -8.04 16.55 30.69
C THR A 78 -8.83 16.54 31.98
N ILE A 79 -8.25 16.05 33.07
CA ILE A 79 -8.81 16.07 34.42
C ILE A 79 -7.80 16.80 35.30
N ASP A 80 -8.18 17.99 35.74
CA ASP A 80 -7.40 18.78 36.70
C ASP A 80 -7.75 18.30 38.11
N PHE A 81 -6.75 17.77 38.82
CA PHE A 81 -6.90 17.33 40.19
C PHE A 81 -6.79 18.51 41.16
N ASP A 82 -5.93 19.47 40.83
CA ASP A 82 -5.76 20.77 41.46
C ASP A 82 -5.15 21.77 40.44
N GLU A 83 -4.70 22.94 40.89
CA GLU A 83 -4.15 23.99 40.00
C GLU A 83 -2.86 23.58 39.25
N VAL A 84 -2.10 22.61 39.78
CA VAL A 84 -0.76 22.26 39.31
C VAL A 84 -0.63 20.77 38.95
N THR A 85 -1.67 19.99 39.20
CA THR A 85 -1.70 18.54 39.03
C THR A 85 -2.86 18.14 38.12
N ALA A 86 -2.58 17.36 37.07
CA ALA A 86 -3.62 16.86 36.18
C ALA A 86 -3.24 15.57 35.44
N LEU A 87 -4.27 14.89 34.95
CA LEU A 87 -4.19 13.83 33.96
C LEU A 87 -4.71 14.34 32.63
N SER A 88 -3.92 14.19 31.57
CA SER A 88 -4.35 14.37 30.18
C SER A 88 -4.32 13.03 29.46
N TRP A 89 -5.35 12.77 28.67
CA TRP A 89 -5.49 11.60 27.83
C TRP A 89 -5.75 12.03 26.40
N GLU A 90 -5.08 11.38 25.45
CA GLU A 90 -5.29 11.53 24.01
C GLU A 90 -5.40 10.16 23.36
N ARG A 91 -6.45 9.96 22.56
CA ARG A 91 -6.67 8.75 21.76
C ARG A 91 -6.12 8.94 20.35
N HIS A 92 -5.40 7.94 19.88
CA HIS A 92 -4.97 7.80 18.49
C HIS A 92 -5.41 6.43 17.94
N ASP A 93 -5.33 6.26 16.63
CA ASP A 93 -5.84 5.05 15.95
C ASP A 93 -5.20 3.73 16.43
N SER A 94 -3.96 3.78 16.93
CA SER A 94 -3.17 2.59 17.30
C SER A 94 -2.59 2.65 18.72
N TYR A 95 -2.78 3.75 19.42
CA TYR A 95 -2.30 3.93 20.78
C TYR A 95 -3.10 5.00 21.51
N SER A 96 -2.99 4.99 22.84
CA SER A 96 -3.48 6.05 23.70
C SER A 96 -2.34 6.60 24.52
N LEU A 97 -2.39 7.91 24.76
CA LEU A 97 -1.40 8.65 25.52
C LEU A 97 -2.01 9.08 26.84
N TYR A 98 -1.35 8.76 27.94
CA TYR A 98 -1.70 9.25 29.26
C TYR A 98 -0.54 10.10 29.76
N THR A 99 -0.78 11.36 30.09
CA THR A 99 0.22 12.28 30.62
C THR A 99 -0.24 12.85 31.94
N ILE A 100 0.51 12.54 33.00
CA ILE A 100 0.27 13.02 34.35
C ILE A 100 1.27 14.13 34.65
N TYR A 101 0.76 15.28 35.08
CA TYR A 101 1.53 16.44 35.50
C TYR A 101 1.39 16.60 37.00
N GLN A 102 2.49 16.85 37.70
CA GLN A 102 2.46 17.14 39.14
C GLN A 102 3.68 17.97 39.58
N PRO A 103 3.57 18.74 40.67
CA PRO A 103 4.73 19.26 41.38
C PRO A 103 5.65 18.12 41.83
N PHE A 104 6.94 18.41 41.99
CA PHE A 104 7.90 17.40 42.39
C PHE A 104 8.83 17.87 43.50
N ASN A 105 8.97 17.03 44.52
CA ASN A 105 9.87 17.27 45.63
C ASN A 105 11.20 16.57 45.38
N LEU A 106 12.28 17.35 45.27
CA LEU A 106 13.65 16.90 45.05
C LEU A 106 14.10 15.79 46.00
N ALA A 107 13.66 15.82 47.27
CA ALA A 107 14.03 14.81 48.27
C ALA A 107 13.57 13.39 47.89
N LYS A 108 12.64 13.28 46.93
CA LYS A 108 12.10 12.02 46.42
C LYS A 108 12.75 11.57 45.11
N PHE A 109 13.88 12.15 44.70
CA PHE A 109 14.58 11.77 43.46
C PHE A 109 15.85 10.96 43.73
N ASP A 110 15.67 9.65 43.86
CA ASP A 110 16.75 8.67 44.02
C ASP A 110 16.59 7.54 42.97
N PRO A 111 17.68 6.84 42.56
CA PRO A 111 17.58 5.77 41.57
C PRO A 111 16.60 4.67 41.96
N GLN A 112 16.47 4.37 43.26
CA GLN A 112 15.60 3.30 43.75
C GLN A 112 14.18 3.79 44.05
N THR A 113 13.92 5.09 43.97
CA THR A 113 12.57 5.61 44.22
C THR A 113 11.62 5.12 43.15
N ASP A 114 10.50 4.52 43.57
CA ASP A 114 9.38 4.29 42.68
C ASP A 114 8.64 5.62 42.44
N LEU A 115 8.75 6.14 41.22
CA LEU A 115 8.07 7.38 40.83
C LEU A 115 6.61 7.13 40.41
N LEU A 116 6.25 5.89 40.04
CA LEU A 116 4.86 5.55 39.71
C LEU A 116 3.99 5.54 40.97
N SER A 117 4.53 5.10 42.10
CA SER A 117 3.81 5.12 43.38
C SER A 117 3.57 6.54 43.93
N GLN A 118 4.17 7.57 43.33
CA GLN A 118 3.98 8.97 43.70
C GLN A 118 2.91 9.68 42.86
N LEU A 119 2.31 8.98 41.89
CA LEU A 119 1.26 9.57 41.07
C LEU A 119 -0.02 9.72 41.90
N PRO A 120 -0.77 10.83 41.73
CA PRO A 120 -2.03 11.10 42.42
C PRO A 120 -3.18 10.30 41.77
N LEU A 121 -2.99 9.00 41.59
CA LEU A 121 -3.94 8.10 40.96
C LEU A 121 -4.37 7.01 41.95
N PRO A 122 -5.60 6.48 41.85
CA PRO A 122 -6.02 5.36 42.68
C PRO A 122 -5.09 4.16 42.53
N ALA A 123 -4.90 3.41 43.63
CA ALA A 123 -4.08 2.22 43.61
C ALA A 123 -4.59 1.21 42.56
N GLY A 124 -3.68 0.68 41.75
CA GLY A 124 -4.01 -0.26 40.68
C GLY A 124 -4.63 0.35 39.42
N TRP A 125 -4.94 1.66 39.40
CA TRP A 125 -5.57 2.30 38.23
C TRP A 125 -4.72 2.17 36.98
N LEU A 126 -3.41 2.47 37.07
CA LEU A 126 -2.48 2.32 35.94
C LEU A 126 -2.44 0.88 35.37
N ALA A 127 -2.54 -0.12 36.24
CA ALA A 127 -2.52 -1.53 35.83
C ALA A 127 -3.83 -1.94 35.13
N GLY A 128 -4.92 -1.18 35.34
CA GLY A 128 -6.21 -1.39 34.71
C GLY A 128 -6.36 -0.73 33.34
N ILE A 129 -5.37 0.05 32.87
CA ILE A 129 -5.42 0.67 31.55
C ILE A 129 -5.47 -0.44 30.48
N PRO A 130 -6.51 -0.47 29.62
CA PRO A 130 -6.62 -1.50 28.59
C PRO A 130 -5.55 -1.29 27.51
N GLY A 131 -4.90 -2.38 27.10
CA GLY A 131 -3.88 -2.38 26.06
C GLY A 131 -2.51 -2.83 26.59
N ARG A 132 -1.46 -2.47 25.85
CA ARG A 132 -0.07 -2.87 26.17
C ARG A 132 0.85 -1.66 26.26
N THR A 133 1.54 -1.49 27.39
CA THR A 133 2.48 -0.38 27.56
C THR A 133 3.63 -0.49 26.57
N LEU A 134 3.76 0.51 25.69
CA LEU A 134 4.89 0.66 24.77
C LEU A 134 6.05 1.43 25.41
N ALA A 135 5.72 2.50 26.12
CA ALA A 135 6.69 3.38 26.78
C ALA A 135 6.07 3.98 28.04
N ALA A 136 6.88 4.09 29.10
CA ALA A 136 6.55 4.79 30.33
C ALA A 136 7.77 5.62 30.76
N VAL A 137 7.57 6.94 30.89
CA VAL A 137 8.68 7.91 30.96
C VAL A 137 8.37 8.93 32.04
N HIS A 138 9.36 9.22 32.88
CA HIS A 138 9.30 10.37 33.80
C HIS A 138 10.24 11.46 33.30
N ALA A 139 9.73 12.67 33.11
CA ALA A 139 10.51 13.88 32.93
C ALA A 139 10.47 14.69 34.23
N VAL A 140 11.61 14.77 34.92
CA VAL A 140 11.77 15.49 36.18
C VAL A 140 12.52 16.79 35.93
N LEU A 141 11.89 17.91 36.26
CA LEU A 141 12.43 19.26 36.10
C LEU A 141 12.84 19.80 37.46
N LEU A 142 14.09 20.24 37.56
CA LEU A 142 14.66 20.83 38.78
C LEU A 142 15.36 22.16 38.47
N PRO A 143 15.33 23.13 39.39
CA PRO A 143 16.14 24.35 39.25
C PRO A 143 17.63 24.01 39.43
N ALA A 144 18.50 24.55 38.58
CA ALA A 144 19.94 24.26 38.65
C ALA A 144 20.83 25.43 38.19
N TYR A 145 20.33 26.66 38.29
CA TYR A 145 20.99 27.85 37.75
C TYR A 145 22.36 28.13 38.40
N ASP A 146 22.59 27.71 39.64
CA ASP A 146 23.86 27.88 40.36
C ASP A 146 24.80 26.66 40.28
N TRP A 147 24.43 25.61 39.56
CA TRP A 147 25.22 24.37 39.57
C TRP A 147 26.30 24.40 38.50
N SER A 148 27.55 24.12 38.89
CA SER A 148 28.62 23.84 37.94
C SER A 148 28.30 22.61 37.08
N GLU A 149 28.95 22.48 35.91
CA GLU A 149 28.75 21.31 35.05
C GLU A 149 29.11 20.00 35.77
N ASP A 150 30.19 20.00 36.57
CA ASP A 150 30.61 18.85 37.36
C ASP A 150 29.59 18.50 38.45
N ALA A 151 29.09 19.49 39.20
CA ALA A 151 28.08 19.24 40.24
C ALA A 151 26.78 18.68 39.64
N ALA A 152 26.36 19.23 38.50
CA ALA A 152 25.19 18.76 37.76
C ALA A 152 25.36 17.33 37.25
N SER A 153 26.51 17.01 36.65
CA SER A 153 26.81 15.66 36.16
C SER A 153 26.88 14.63 37.30
N GLN A 154 27.54 14.98 38.42
CA GLN A 154 27.61 14.12 39.59
C GLN A 154 26.23 13.86 40.19
N PHE A 155 25.39 14.90 40.31
CA PHE A 155 24.01 14.73 40.76
C PHE A 155 23.20 13.84 39.83
N ALA A 156 23.31 14.05 38.52
CA ALA A 156 22.62 13.22 37.53
C ALA A 156 23.06 11.74 37.62
N HIS A 157 24.36 11.50 37.81
CA HIS A 157 24.88 10.14 37.98
C HIS A 157 24.33 9.47 39.24
N ARG A 158 24.28 10.20 40.37
CA ARG A 158 23.72 9.70 41.63
C ARG A 158 22.23 9.42 41.56
N THR A 159 21.45 10.17 40.79
CA THR A 159 19.97 10.11 40.80
C THR A 159 19.36 9.27 39.69
N LEU A 160 20.06 9.12 38.55
CA LEU A 160 19.63 8.24 37.46
C LEU A 160 20.15 6.80 37.61
N GLY A 161 21.11 6.58 38.51
CA GLY A 161 21.63 5.26 38.86
C GLY A 161 22.78 4.79 37.96
N SER A 162 23.07 3.50 38.04
CA SER A 162 24.15 2.87 37.28
C SER A 162 23.84 2.86 35.79
N GLY A 163 24.73 3.38 34.96
CA GLY A 163 24.57 3.39 33.52
C GLY A 163 25.47 4.44 32.86
N ARG A 164 25.64 4.34 31.54
CA ARG A 164 26.35 5.38 30.80
C ARG A 164 25.47 6.62 30.76
N LEU A 165 25.91 7.66 31.46
CA LEU A 165 25.23 8.95 31.46
C LEU A 165 25.35 9.60 30.07
N LEU A 166 24.21 10.07 29.56
CA LEU A 166 24.11 10.89 28.36
C LEU A 166 23.71 12.29 28.77
N GLY A 167 24.23 13.29 28.06
CA GLY A 167 24.09 14.68 28.46
C GLY A 167 23.91 15.59 27.26
N SER A 168 22.87 16.42 27.27
CA SER A 168 22.65 17.42 26.23
C SER A 168 22.18 18.76 26.78
N ARG A 169 22.72 19.84 26.23
CA ARG A 169 22.24 21.21 26.44
C ARG A 169 21.08 21.48 25.51
N LEU A 170 19.94 21.95 26.04
CA LEU A 170 18.71 22.19 25.28
C LEU A 170 18.47 23.69 25.06
N ARG A 171 17.98 24.05 23.86
CA ARG A 171 17.46 25.40 23.52
C ARG A 171 18.37 26.57 23.94
N GLY A 172 19.66 26.49 23.61
CA GLY A 172 20.64 27.55 23.91
C GLY A 172 20.90 27.71 25.41
N ASP A 173 21.17 26.59 26.08
CA ASP A 173 21.40 26.51 27.54
C ASP A 173 20.20 26.87 28.41
N ALA A 174 18.97 26.70 27.92
CA ALA A 174 17.79 26.82 28.77
C ALA A 174 17.76 25.71 29.83
N ALA A 175 18.14 24.49 29.44
CA ALA A 175 18.19 23.35 30.34
C ALA A 175 19.33 22.40 29.96
N ARG A 176 19.83 21.68 30.96
CA ARG A 176 20.75 20.55 30.80
C ARG A 176 19.96 19.26 31.00
N LEU A 177 19.89 18.44 29.98
CA LEU A 177 19.21 17.15 29.96
C LEU A 177 20.20 16.02 30.26
N TYR A 178 19.81 15.15 31.19
CA TYR A 178 20.53 13.93 31.52
C TYR A 178 19.60 12.72 31.45
N THR A 179 20.12 11.60 30.94
CA THR A 179 19.44 10.31 30.92
C THR A 179 20.43 9.17 30.72
N THR A 180 20.03 7.96 31.07
CA THR A 180 20.77 6.73 30.75
C THR A 180 20.11 5.95 29.61
N TYR A 181 18.87 6.30 29.21
CA TYR A 181 17.98 5.46 28.39
C TYR A 181 17.81 4.02 28.89
N GLN A 182 18.18 3.74 30.14
CA GLN A 182 17.94 2.45 30.77
C GLN A 182 16.59 2.46 31.47
N LEU A 183 15.91 1.33 31.43
CA LEU A 183 14.69 1.14 32.19
C LEU A 183 15.04 0.93 33.67
N SER A 184 14.31 1.64 34.52
CA SER A 184 14.29 1.41 35.96
C SER A 184 13.75 0.00 36.29
N PRO A 185 13.88 -0.48 37.53
CA PRO A 185 13.21 -1.70 37.97
C PRO A 185 11.69 -1.69 37.72
N THR A 186 11.05 -0.52 37.76
CA THR A 186 9.61 -0.33 37.46
C THR A 186 9.31 -0.21 35.95
N LYS A 187 10.28 -0.53 35.09
CA LYS A 187 10.16 -0.49 33.62
C LYS A 187 9.87 0.90 33.06
N THR A 188 10.31 1.94 33.75
CA THR A 188 10.19 3.34 33.30
C THR A 188 11.54 3.92 32.92
N SER A 189 11.57 4.79 31.91
CA SER A 189 12.76 5.60 31.61
C SER A 189 12.67 6.95 32.32
N ARG A 190 13.82 7.61 32.52
CA ARG A 190 13.91 8.89 33.23
C ARG A 190 14.68 9.93 32.41
N PHE A 191 14.10 11.11 32.31
CA PHE A 191 14.75 12.34 31.87
C PHE A 191 14.88 13.27 33.07
N LEU A 192 16.11 13.66 33.37
CA LEU A 192 16.41 14.71 34.33
C LEU A 192 16.72 15.99 33.57
N MET A 193 15.89 17.01 33.73
CA MET A 193 16.11 18.35 33.20
C MET A 193 16.49 19.31 34.32
N LEU A 194 17.73 19.77 34.27
CA LEU A 194 18.26 20.81 35.14
C LEU A 194 18.08 22.15 34.44
N CYS A 195 17.11 22.93 34.93
CA CYS A 195 16.60 24.14 34.29
C CYS A 195 17.32 25.39 34.79
N ASN A 196 17.78 26.22 33.86
CA ASN A 196 18.09 27.63 34.13
C ASN A 196 16.77 28.43 34.20
N PRO A 197 16.78 29.68 34.70
CA PRO A 197 15.56 30.46 34.88
C PRO A 197 14.83 30.63 33.55
N MET A 198 13.58 30.20 33.49
CA MET A 198 12.73 30.26 32.29
C MET A 198 11.26 30.32 32.65
N THR A 199 10.43 30.74 31.69
CA THR A 199 8.98 30.72 31.86
C THR A 199 8.43 29.30 31.87
N GLU A 200 7.34 29.06 32.59
CA GLU A 200 6.68 27.76 32.67
C GLU A 200 6.22 27.25 31.30
N GLY A 201 5.76 28.14 30.42
CA GLY A 201 5.43 27.79 29.04
C GLY A 201 6.65 27.36 28.21
N ARG A 202 7.86 27.89 28.50
CA ARG A 202 9.09 27.43 27.85
C ARG A 202 9.50 26.06 28.39
N ALA A 203 9.41 25.84 29.69
CA ALA A 203 9.65 24.54 30.31
C ALA A 203 8.71 23.47 29.73
N GLY A 204 7.40 23.76 29.69
CA GLY A 204 6.38 22.91 29.09
C GLY A 204 6.68 22.50 27.66
N ARG A 205 7.02 23.45 26.77
CA ARG A 205 7.35 23.15 25.35
C ARG A 205 8.59 22.29 25.19
N ILE A 206 9.62 22.50 26.01
CA ILE A 206 10.84 21.68 25.98
C ILE A 206 10.52 20.26 26.45
N THR A 207 9.81 20.11 27.57
CA THR A 207 9.41 18.81 28.12
C THR A 207 8.50 18.05 27.16
N ALA A 208 7.47 18.69 26.61
CA ALA A 208 6.58 18.08 25.62
C ALA A 208 7.35 17.61 24.38
N SER A 209 8.28 18.42 23.86
CA SER A 209 9.11 18.02 22.72
C SER A 209 10.03 16.85 23.05
N LEU A 210 10.56 16.78 24.27
CA LEU A 210 11.39 15.66 24.72
C LEU A 210 10.59 14.37 24.88
N LEU A 211 9.39 14.46 25.47
CA LEU A 211 8.47 13.32 25.59
C LEU A 211 7.98 12.85 24.21
N ASP A 212 7.73 13.77 23.27
CA ASP A 212 7.44 13.43 21.88
C ASP A 212 8.56 12.63 21.22
N VAL A 213 9.82 13.02 21.43
CA VAL A 213 10.98 12.25 20.93
C VAL A 213 10.93 10.81 21.45
N GLU A 214 10.63 10.61 22.73
CA GLU A 214 10.57 9.28 23.34
C GLU A 214 9.37 8.46 22.86
N ARG A 215 8.17 9.05 22.83
CA ARG A 215 6.96 8.42 22.30
C ARG A 215 7.15 7.99 20.84
N TYR A 216 7.51 8.94 19.98
CA TYR A 216 7.57 8.67 18.54
C TYR A 216 8.77 7.82 18.14
N ARG A 217 9.90 7.84 18.88
CA ARG A 217 10.96 6.85 18.60
C ARG A 217 10.50 5.44 18.91
N MET A 218 9.72 5.25 19.98
CA MET A 218 9.24 3.93 20.38
C MET A 218 8.19 3.44 19.37
N LEU A 219 7.25 4.31 18.97
CA LEU A 219 6.28 3.99 17.92
C LEU A 219 6.95 3.65 16.58
N ALA A 220 7.96 4.42 16.16
CA ALA A 220 8.71 4.12 14.94
C ALA A 220 9.43 2.76 15.01
N LEU A 221 9.98 2.40 16.18
CA LEU A 221 10.69 1.14 16.38
C LEU A 221 9.79 -0.09 16.46
N VAL A 222 8.46 0.05 16.64
CA VAL A 222 7.52 -1.09 16.62
C VAL A 222 7.60 -1.85 15.29
N ALA A 223 7.79 -1.13 14.17
CA ALA A 223 7.86 -1.73 12.84
C ALA A 223 9.20 -2.43 12.54
N TYR A 224 10.27 -2.12 13.29
CA TYR A 224 11.62 -2.58 12.94
C TYR A 224 11.79 -4.11 12.96
N PRO A 225 11.33 -4.86 14.00
CA PRO A 225 11.45 -6.32 13.99
C PRO A 225 10.70 -6.98 12.84
N GLN A 226 9.52 -6.46 12.48
CA GLN A 226 8.70 -6.95 11.37
C GLN A 226 9.41 -6.70 10.02
N ALA A 227 9.94 -5.50 9.81
CA ALA A 227 10.73 -5.17 8.62
C ALA A 227 11.96 -6.08 8.46
N ARG A 228 12.67 -6.37 9.56
CA ARG A 228 13.83 -7.27 9.53
C ARG A 228 13.44 -8.72 9.18
N ALA A 229 12.32 -9.21 9.70
CA ALA A 229 11.81 -10.54 9.37
C ALA A 229 11.40 -10.61 7.88
N LEU A 230 10.65 -9.60 7.42
CA LEU A 230 10.17 -9.52 6.03
C LEU A 230 11.32 -9.45 5.02
N LEU A 231 12.40 -8.73 5.32
CA LEU A 231 13.58 -8.70 4.45
C LEU A 231 14.17 -10.07 4.17
N SER A 232 14.07 -11.01 5.13
CA SER A 232 14.54 -12.39 4.95
C SER A 232 13.61 -13.16 4.02
N GLN A 233 12.29 -13.03 4.21
CA GLN A 233 11.26 -13.65 3.36
C GLN A 233 11.31 -13.11 1.93
N LEU A 234 11.53 -11.81 1.74
CA LEU A 234 11.65 -11.19 0.42
C LEU A 234 12.80 -11.77 -0.41
N VAL A 235 13.91 -12.21 0.22
CA VAL A 235 15.01 -12.87 -0.50
C VAL A 235 14.53 -14.17 -1.15
N GLU A 236 13.73 -14.97 -0.43
CA GLU A 236 13.20 -16.23 -0.94
C GLU A 236 12.19 -16.00 -2.07
N LEU A 237 11.30 -15.02 -1.91
CA LEU A 237 10.30 -14.66 -2.93
C LEU A 237 10.96 -14.09 -4.20
N GLU A 238 11.98 -13.26 -4.06
CA GLU A 238 12.77 -12.75 -5.19
C GLU A 238 13.54 -13.86 -5.92
N ALA A 239 14.09 -14.84 -5.19
CA ALA A 239 14.74 -16.01 -5.78
C ALA A 239 13.74 -16.86 -6.57
N ARG A 240 12.55 -17.10 -6.01
CA ARG A 240 11.47 -17.82 -6.68
C ARG A 240 10.99 -17.11 -7.94
N LEU A 241 10.81 -15.78 -7.90
CA LEU A 241 10.49 -15.01 -9.10
C LEU A 241 11.58 -15.17 -10.17
N THR A 242 12.85 -15.12 -9.78
CA THR A 242 13.98 -15.27 -10.71
C THR A 242 13.97 -16.64 -11.40
N GLU A 243 13.65 -17.70 -10.66
CA GLU A 243 13.48 -19.05 -11.21
C GLU A 243 12.29 -19.15 -12.18
N LEU A 244 11.15 -18.55 -11.82
CA LEU A 244 9.98 -18.48 -12.71
C LEU A 244 10.31 -17.71 -13.99
N THR A 245 10.97 -16.55 -13.90
CA THR A 245 11.37 -15.77 -15.08
C THR A 245 12.29 -16.58 -15.99
N ARG A 246 13.29 -17.30 -15.46
CA ARG A 246 14.15 -18.18 -16.26
C ARG A 246 13.35 -19.31 -16.93
N SER A 247 12.34 -19.82 -16.24
CA SER A 247 11.50 -20.90 -16.74
C SER A 247 10.59 -20.48 -17.90
N ILE A 248 10.27 -19.19 -18.02
CA ILE A 248 9.54 -18.63 -19.17
C ILE A 248 10.40 -18.72 -20.45
N GLU A 249 11.73 -18.69 -20.34
CA GLU A 249 12.59 -18.85 -21.53
C GLU A 249 12.63 -20.29 -22.06
N ASP A 250 12.24 -21.28 -21.25
CA ASP A 250 12.23 -22.69 -21.65
C ASP A 250 10.93 -23.03 -22.41
N GLU A 251 11.04 -23.26 -23.73
CA GLU A 251 9.93 -23.65 -24.61
C GLU A 251 9.29 -25.01 -24.23
N ARG A 252 9.94 -25.82 -23.38
CA ARG A 252 9.41 -27.14 -22.98
C ARG A 252 8.46 -27.10 -21.79
N ARG A 253 8.40 -25.99 -21.05
CA ARG A 253 7.50 -25.86 -19.90
C ARG A 253 6.09 -25.43 -20.31
N ASP A 254 5.12 -25.87 -19.51
CA ASP A 254 3.73 -25.44 -19.66
C ASP A 254 3.54 -24.01 -19.17
N ASP A 255 3.29 -23.08 -20.11
CA ASP A 255 3.04 -21.67 -19.83
C ASP A 255 1.85 -21.48 -18.87
N ARG A 256 0.84 -22.36 -18.90
CA ARG A 256 -0.32 -22.28 -18.00
C ARG A 256 0.05 -22.60 -16.56
N GLY A 257 0.85 -23.66 -16.34
CA GLY A 257 1.41 -23.99 -15.03
C GLY A 257 2.29 -22.87 -14.47
N LEU A 258 3.15 -22.28 -15.30
CA LEU A 258 3.98 -21.13 -14.90
C LEU A 258 3.13 -19.91 -14.50
N LEU A 259 2.02 -19.66 -15.20
CA LEU A 259 1.12 -18.57 -14.89
C LEU A 259 0.43 -18.77 -13.55
N ASP A 260 -0.02 -19.98 -13.24
CA ASP A 260 -0.61 -20.33 -11.95
C ASP A 260 0.38 -20.15 -10.80
N GLU A 261 1.64 -20.59 -10.97
CA GLU A 261 2.69 -20.38 -9.97
C GLU A 261 2.99 -18.89 -9.74
N LEU A 262 2.98 -18.08 -10.81
CA LEU A 262 3.23 -16.66 -10.72
C LEU A 262 2.06 -15.91 -10.07
N ILE A 263 0.81 -16.29 -10.36
CA ILE A 263 -0.38 -15.76 -9.68
C ILE A 263 -0.32 -16.06 -8.17
N LYS A 264 0.08 -17.29 -7.79
CA LYS A 264 0.28 -17.66 -6.38
C LYS A 264 1.36 -16.80 -5.73
N LEU A 265 2.47 -16.55 -6.41
CA LEU A 265 3.53 -15.67 -5.91
C LEU A 265 3.04 -14.22 -5.74
N ALA A 266 2.29 -13.70 -6.73
CA ALA A 266 1.69 -12.37 -6.66
C ALA A 266 0.74 -12.25 -5.46
N ALA A 267 -0.11 -13.24 -5.23
CA ALA A 267 -1.04 -13.23 -4.10
C ALA A 267 -0.31 -13.18 -2.75
N VAL A 268 0.81 -13.89 -2.59
CA VAL A 268 1.63 -13.84 -1.37
C VAL A 268 2.24 -12.45 -1.18
N VAL A 269 2.83 -11.88 -2.24
CA VAL A 269 3.45 -10.55 -2.17
C VAL A 269 2.42 -9.46 -1.85
N GLU A 270 1.25 -9.50 -2.49
CA GLU A 270 0.17 -8.54 -2.22
C GLU A 270 -0.38 -8.66 -0.80
N TYR A 271 -0.50 -9.89 -0.28
CA TYR A 271 -0.86 -10.11 1.12
C TYR A 271 0.16 -9.48 2.08
N ASP A 272 1.45 -9.71 1.85
CA ASP A 272 2.52 -9.16 2.69
C ASP A 272 2.56 -7.63 2.63
N ILE A 273 2.34 -7.03 1.45
CA ILE A 273 2.18 -5.58 1.27
C ILE A 273 1.02 -5.05 2.09
N ALA A 274 -0.17 -5.62 1.90
CA ALA A 274 -1.38 -5.16 2.57
C ALA A 274 -1.27 -5.26 4.10
N ALA A 275 -0.56 -6.26 4.61
CA ALA A 275 -0.36 -6.46 6.05
C ALA A 275 0.61 -5.44 6.68
N HIS A 276 1.63 -4.97 5.94
CA HIS A 276 2.75 -4.22 6.54
C HIS A 276 2.87 -2.76 6.08
N VAL A 277 2.33 -2.37 4.92
CA VAL A 277 2.54 -1.04 4.33
C VAL A 277 2.16 0.09 5.28
N GLY A 278 0.99 0.00 5.91
CA GLY A 278 0.50 1.00 6.85
C GLY A 278 1.40 1.16 8.09
N HIS A 279 1.97 0.07 8.60
CA HIS A 279 2.88 0.11 9.74
C HIS A 279 4.24 0.75 9.37
N PHE A 280 4.75 0.47 8.16
CA PHE A 280 6.02 1.04 7.69
C PHE A 280 5.89 2.52 7.35
N ASP A 281 4.78 2.92 6.74
CA ASP A 281 4.46 4.33 6.50
C ASP A 281 4.31 5.11 7.81
N ALA A 282 3.58 4.57 8.79
CA ALA A 282 3.47 5.16 10.11
C ALA A 282 4.85 5.29 10.78
N ALA A 283 5.70 4.26 10.71
CA ALA A 283 7.05 4.31 11.27
C ALA A 283 7.91 5.42 10.64
N ARG A 284 7.83 5.60 9.31
CA ARG A 284 8.51 6.69 8.59
C ARG A 284 7.99 8.06 9.03
N ALA A 285 6.68 8.22 9.16
CA ALA A 285 6.06 9.46 9.63
C ALA A 285 6.48 9.79 11.08
N TYR A 286 6.43 8.81 11.99
CA TYR A 286 6.87 9.00 13.37
C TYR A 286 8.36 9.35 13.47
N TYR A 287 9.21 8.72 12.66
CA TYR A 287 10.63 9.09 12.61
C TYR A 287 10.85 10.53 12.13
N ALA A 288 10.07 11.01 11.15
CA ALA A 288 10.12 12.41 10.73
C ALA A 288 9.74 13.38 11.88
N ILE A 289 8.74 13.02 12.69
CA ILE A 289 8.36 13.81 13.87
C ILE A 289 9.52 13.84 14.89
N VAL A 290 10.18 12.70 15.14
CA VAL A 290 11.34 12.63 16.03
C VAL A 290 12.42 13.61 15.57
N GLU A 291 12.79 13.59 14.29
CA GLU A 291 13.81 14.49 13.74
C GLU A 291 13.39 15.97 13.87
N GLN A 292 12.11 16.29 13.61
CA GLN A 292 11.59 17.65 13.81
C GLN A 292 11.70 18.12 15.27
N ARG A 293 11.42 17.23 16.24
CA ARG A 293 11.51 17.56 17.67
C ARG A 293 12.95 17.68 18.14
N ILE A 294 13.86 16.81 17.65
CA ILE A 294 15.30 16.94 17.92
C ILE A 294 15.82 18.28 17.39
N GLU A 295 15.41 18.68 16.19
CA GLU A 295 15.78 19.97 15.59
C GLU A 295 15.23 21.14 16.40
N TYR A 296 13.97 21.08 16.85
CA TYR A 296 13.40 22.10 17.74
C TYR A 296 14.21 22.26 19.03
N LEU A 297 14.57 21.14 19.67
CA LEU A 297 15.32 21.11 20.93
C LEU A 297 16.74 21.68 20.78
N ARG A 298 17.32 21.67 19.57
CA ARG A 298 18.67 22.17 19.24
C ARG A 298 19.72 21.68 20.22
N GLY A 299 19.71 20.37 20.48
CA GLY A 299 20.57 19.77 21.49
C GLY A 299 22.04 19.69 21.09
N SER A 300 22.94 20.17 21.95
CA SER A 300 24.38 19.91 21.84
C SER A 300 24.86 19.03 22.99
N SER A 301 25.96 18.30 22.82
CA SER A 301 26.51 17.44 23.89
C SER A 301 27.03 18.28 25.06
N LEU A 302 26.85 17.79 26.28
CA LEU A 302 27.51 18.35 27.47
C LEU A 302 28.98 17.88 27.53
N PRO A 303 29.90 18.67 28.12
CA PRO A 303 31.30 18.29 28.23
C PRO A 303 31.49 16.92 28.91
N GLY A 304 32.37 16.10 28.36
CA GLY A 304 32.65 14.75 28.86
C GLY A 304 31.54 13.70 28.62
N LEU A 305 30.37 14.09 28.11
CA LEU A 305 29.24 13.20 27.89
C LEU A 305 28.89 13.03 26.41
N MET A 306 28.34 11.87 26.06
CA MET A 306 27.74 11.68 24.74
C MET A 306 26.38 12.39 24.70
N GLY A 307 26.14 13.17 23.64
CA GLY A 307 24.85 13.82 23.42
C GLY A 307 23.70 12.82 23.31
N VAL A 308 22.59 13.13 23.97
CA VAL A 308 21.35 12.32 24.00
C VAL A 308 20.86 12.05 22.58
N PHE A 309 20.74 13.08 21.76
CA PHE A 309 20.23 12.95 20.39
C PHE A 309 21.22 12.28 19.42
N THR A 310 22.52 12.43 19.68
CA THR A 310 23.56 11.68 18.92
C THR A 310 23.48 10.19 19.23
N PHE A 311 23.31 9.84 20.51
CA PHE A 311 23.13 8.46 20.94
C PHE A 311 21.86 7.83 20.31
N LEU A 312 20.76 8.58 20.28
CA LEU A 312 19.51 8.14 19.65
C LEU A 312 19.66 7.89 18.15
N ARG A 313 20.17 8.88 17.40
CA ARG A 313 20.32 8.78 15.93
C ARG A 313 21.16 7.59 15.51
N ARG A 314 22.23 7.26 16.25
CA ARG A 314 23.09 6.09 15.98
C ARG A 314 22.34 4.74 15.99
N ARG A 315 21.17 4.68 16.63
CA ARG A 315 20.34 3.47 16.72
C ARG A 315 19.06 3.56 15.89
N LEU A 316 18.46 4.75 15.83
CA LEU A 316 17.23 4.99 15.07
C LEU A 316 17.49 5.01 13.57
N VAL A 317 18.55 5.68 13.10
CA VAL A 317 18.83 5.80 11.66
C VAL A 317 19.00 4.42 11.00
N PRO A 318 19.82 3.48 11.52
CA PRO A 318 19.94 2.16 10.91
C PRO A 318 18.64 1.33 10.95
N ALA A 319 17.86 1.46 12.04
CA ALA A 319 16.58 0.79 12.14
C ALA A 319 15.59 1.30 11.08
N MET A 320 15.52 2.62 10.88
CA MET A 320 14.64 3.21 9.87
C MET A 320 15.12 2.96 8.44
N ALA A 321 16.43 2.89 8.22
CA ALA A 321 16.99 2.44 6.95
C ALA A 321 16.57 0.99 6.62
N THR A 322 16.46 0.12 7.63
CA THR A 322 15.95 -1.25 7.46
C THR A 322 14.48 -1.26 7.06
N VAL A 323 13.65 -0.44 7.72
CA VAL A 323 12.22 -0.27 7.36
C VAL A 323 12.09 0.23 5.92
N ALA A 324 12.84 1.26 5.55
CA ALA A 324 12.83 1.81 4.20
C ALA A 324 13.27 0.78 3.14
N ALA A 325 14.32 0.00 3.42
CA ALA A 325 14.79 -1.05 2.52
C ALA A 325 13.73 -2.16 2.35
N ALA A 326 13.01 -2.53 3.42
CA ALA A 326 11.93 -3.51 3.35
C ALA A 326 10.80 -3.00 2.43
N THR A 327 10.35 -1.75 2.61
CA THR A 327 9.34 -1.12 1.74
C THR A 327 9.78 -1.11 0.28
N GLN A 328 10.99 -0.61 0.00
CA GLN A 328 11.50 -0.51 -1.37
C GLN A 328 11.63 -1.87 -2.06
N ARG A 329 12.14 -2.90 -1.37
CA ARG A 329 12.25 -4.25 -1.94
C ARG A 329 10.88 -4.87 -2.19
N MET A 330 9.93 -4.65 -1.29
CA MET A 330 8.58 -5.17 -1.42
C MET A 330 7.85 -4.55 -2.63
N GLU A 331 7.90 -3.22 -2.78
CA GLU A 331 7.36 -2.51 -3.95
C GLU A 331 8.06 -2.94 -5.24
N GLY A 332 9.39 -3.07 -5.20
CA GLY A 332 10.19 -3.54 -6.33
C GLY A 332 9.84 -4.97 -6.75
N LEU A 333 9.60 -5.86 -5.79
CA LEU A 333 9.18 -7.24 -6.04
C LEU A 333 7.79 -7.29 -6.66
N SER A 334 6.79 -6.62 -6.09
CA SER A 334 5.43 -6.56 -6.67
C SER A 334 5.46 -6.05 -8.11
N GLY A 335 6.20 -4.97 -8.37
CA GLY A 335 6.36 -4.45 -9.73
C GLY A 335 7.04 -5.42 -10.70
N ARG A 336 8.02 -6.21 -10.24
CA ARG A 336 8.66 -7.26 -11.07
C ARG A 336 7.73 -8.45 -11.32
N VAL A 337 6.94 -8.86 -10.33
CA VAL A 337 5.93 -9.92 -10.48
C VAL A 337 4.89 -9.50 -11.52
N ALA A 338 4.34 -8.29 -11.42
CA ALA A 338 3.36 -7.76 -12.37
C ALA A 338 3.91 -7.77 -13.81
N ARG A 339 5.11 -7.21 -14.03
CA ARG A 339 5.73 -7.22 -15.37
C ARG A 339 5.98 -8.63 -15.90
N THR A 340 6.39 -9.57 -15.05
CA THR A 340 6.62 -10.96 -15.46
C THR A 340 5.30 -11.63 -15.86
N ALA A 341 4.21 -11.30 -15.17
CA ALA A 341 2.88 -11.83 -15.47
C ALA A 341 2.36 -11.30 -16.81
N ASP A 342 2.57 -10.02 -17.09
CA ASP A 342 2.22 -9.43 -18.38
C ASP A 342 2.96 -10.10 -19.54
N VAL A 343 4.29 -10.31 -19.40
CA VAL A 343 5.10 -11.00 -20.42
C VAL A 343 4.59 -12.42 -20.67
N LEU A 344 4.33 -13.19 -19.61
CA LEU A 344 3.85 -14.57 -19.73
C LEU A 344 2.45 -14.62 -20.35
N ARG A 345 1.57 -13.69 -19.97
CA ARG A 345 0.23 -13.57 -20.55
C ARG A 345 0.32 -13.28 -22.06
N THR A 346 1.14 -12.32 -22.47
CA THR A 346 1.34 -12.03 -23.91
C THR A 346 1.87 -13.26 -24.66
N ARG A 347 2.81 -14.02 -24.08
CA ARG A 347 3.31 -15.25 -24.70
C ARG A 347 2.22 -16.30 -24.87
N VAL A 348 1.40 -16.53 -23.84
CA VAL A 348 0.25 -17.46 -23.89
C VAL A 348 -0.73 -17.04 -24.98
N GLU A 349 -1.08 -15.76 -25.05
CA GLU A 349 -1.99 -15.20 -26.05
C GLU A 349 -1.46 -15.40 -27.47
N VAL A 350 -0.18 -15.10 -27.73
CA VAL A 350 0.48 -15.31 -29.02
C VAL A 350 0.54 -16.80 -29.40
N ASN A 351 0.89 -17.68 -28.46
CA ASN A 351 0.93 -19.12 -28.70
C ASN A 351 -0.45 -19.69 -29.05
N ALA A 352 -1.50 -19.23 -28.36
CA ALA A 352 -2.88 -19.60 -28.67
C ALA A 352 -3.34 -19.10 -30.05
N GLU A 353 -2.95 -17.88 -30.44
CA GLU A 353 -3.23 -17.34 -31.77
C GLU A 353 -2.52 -18.15 -32.86
N LEU A 354 -1.24 -18.49 -32.67
CA LEU A 354 -0.48 -19.31 -33.60
C LEU A 354 -1.11 -20.70 -33.79
N GLN A 355 -1.55 -21.37 -32.72
CA GLN A 355 -2.29 -22.62 -32.81
C GLN A 355 -3.59 -22.47 -33.61
N THR A 356 -4.34 -21.40 -33.34
CA THR A 356 -5.60 -21.11 -34.05
C THR A 356 -5.36 -20.89 -35.55
N GLN A 357 -4.33 -20.12 -35.90
CA GLN A 357 -3.93 -19.92 -37.30
C GLN A 357 -3.51 -21.23 -37.98
N GLN A 358 -2.78 -22.11 -37.28
CA GLN A 358 -2.38 -23.42 -37.80
C GLN A 358 -3.59 -24.32 -38.07
N LEU A 359 -4.56 -24.37 -37.16
CA LEU A 359 -5.81 -25.11 -37.33
C LEU A 359 -6.61 -24.61 -38.54
N LEU A 360 -6.76 -23.29 -38.68
CA LEU A 360 -7.44 -22.68 -39.83
C LEU A 360 -6.74 -22.98 -41.16
N ARG A 361 -5.40 -22.97 -41.19
CA ARG A 361 -4.62 -23.38 -42.38
C ARG A 361 -4.85 -24.86 -42.72
N GLY A 362 -4.94 -25.74 -41.72
CA GLY A 362 -5.27 -27.15 -41.91
C GLY A 362 -6.65 -27.35 -42.54
N LEU A 363 -7.66 -26.64 -42.03
CA LEU A 363 -9.03 -26.68 -42.56
C LEU A 363 -9.10 -26.21 -44.02
N ARG A 364 -8.47 -25.06 -44.34
CA ARG A 364 -8.43 -24.53 -45.72
C ARG A 364 -7.80 -25.53 -46.70
N ARG A 365 -6.73 -26.21 -46.30
CA ARG A 365 -6.09 -27.26 -47.14
C ARG A 365 -7.05 -28.44 -47.37
N GLY A 366 -7.73 -28.89 -46.33
CA GLY A 366 -8.74 -29.96 -46.42
C GLY A 366 -9.88 -29.60 -47.38
N GLN A 367 -10.43 -28.39 -47.25
CA GLN A 367 -11.48 -27.88 -48.15
C GLN A 367 -10.99 -27.76 -49.59
N THR A 368 -9.77 -27.27 -49.80
CA THR A 368 -9.19 -27.18 -51.15
C THR A 368 -9.02 -28.56 -51.78
N LEU A 369 -8.62 -29.57 -50.99
CA LEU A 369 -8.49 -30.95 -51.47
C LEU A 369 -9.86 -31.55 -51.81
N GLN A 370 -10.87 -31.31 -50.98
CA GLN A 370 -12.26 -31.73 -51.25
C GLN A 370 -12.79 -31.10 -52.54
N LEU A 371 -12.57 -29.80 -52.76
CA LEU A 371 -12.94 -29.11 -53.99
C LEU A 371 -12.27 -29.71 -55.23
N ARG A 372 -10.97 -30.05 -55.14
CA ARG A 372 -10.24 -30.69 -56.25
C ARG A 372 -10.76 -32.09 -56.55
N LEU A 373 -11.04 -32.89 -55.52
CA LEU A 373 -11.62 -34.23 -55.70
C LEU A 373 -13.02 -34.15 -56.32
N GLN A 374 -13.85 -33.21 -55.87
CA GLN A 374 -15.16 -32.97 -56.46
C GLN A 374 -15.04 -32.57 -57.94
N GLN A 375 -14.12 -31.67 -58.29
CA GLN A 375 -13.85 -31.31 -59.68
C GLN A 375 -13.36 -32.50 -60.53
N THR A 376 -12.57 -33.42 -59.96
CA THR A 376 -12.17 -34.63 -60.69
C THR A 376 -13.34 -35.59 -60.94
N VAL A 377 -14.27 -35.73 -60.00
CA VAL A 377 -15.49 -36.54 -60.17
C VAL A 377 -16.46 -35.89 -61.16
N GLU A 378 -16.54 -34.56 -61.16
CA GLU A 378 -17.31 -33.79 -62.14
C GLU A 378 -16.76 -33.95 -63.57
N GLY A 379 -15.44 -34.02 -63.75
CA GLY A 379 -14.85 -34.33 -65.07
C GLY A 379 -15.25 -35.70 -65.60
N LEU A 380 -15.39 -36.70 -64.71
CA LEU A 380 -15.81 -38.05 -65.05
C LEU A 380 -17.32 -38.11 -65.37
N SER A 381 -18.15 -37.28 -64.72
CA SER A 381 -19.60 -37.25 -64.97
C SER A 381 -19.94 -36.78 -66.39
N ILE A 382 -19.14 -35.88 -66.98
CA ILE A 382 -19.28 -35.46 -68.38
C ILE A 382 -19.19 -36.68 -69.31
N ALA A 383 -18.20 -37.56 -69.11
CA ALA A 383 -18.05 -38.76 -69.92
C ALA A 383 -19.24 -39.73 -69.76
N ALA A 384 -19.70 -39.94 -68.53
CA ALA A 384 -20.84 -40.81 -68.24
C ALA A 384 -22.15 -40.27 -68.86
N ILE A 385 -22.45 -38.98 -68.67
CA ILE A 385 -23.67 -38.34 -69.19
C ILE A 385 -23.65 -38.31 -70.73
N SER A 386 -22.52 -37.97 -71.35
CA SER A 386 -22.39 -37.98 -72.81
C SER A 386 -22.64 -39.37 -73.39
N TYR A 387 -22.15 -40.44 -72.75
CA TYR A 387 -22.41 -41.82 -73.18
C TYR A 387 -23.92 -42.15 -73.15
N TYR A 388 -24.63 -41.80 -72.07
CA TYR A 388 -26.07 -42.03 -71.97
C TYR A 388 -26.87 -41.25 -73.02
N ILE A 389 -26.52 -40.00 -73.29
CA ILE A 389 -27.19 -39.18 -74.32
C ILE A 389 -27.00 -39.79 -75.72
N VAL A 390 -25.79 -40.20 -76.06
CA VAL A 390 -25.51 -40.87 -77.35
C VAL A 390 -26.32 -42.16 -77.47
N GLY A 391 -26.40 -42.95 -76.39
CA GLY A 391 -27.23 -44.15 -76.35
C GLY A 391 -28.72 -43.85 -76.57
N LEU A 392 -29.25 -42.81 -75.92
CA LEU A 392 -30.65 -42.39 -76.06
C LEU A 392 -30.97 -41.91 -77.49
N VAL A 393 -30.08 -41.13 -78.10
CA VAL A 393 -30.21 -40.71 -79.50
C VAL A 393 -30.15 -41.91 -80.45
N GLY A 394 -29.29 -42.89 -80.17
CA GLY A 394 -29.23 -44.14 -80.91
C GLY A 394 -30.54 -44.94 -80.84
N TYR A 395 -31.15 -45.04 -79.66
CA TYR A 395 -32.46 -45.69 -79.51
C TYR A 395 -33.58 -44.92 -80.22
N LEU A 396 -33.55 -43.59 -80.18
CA LEU A 396 -34.51 -42.76 -80.90
C LEU A 396 -34.36 -42.91 -82.42
N ALA A 397 -33.13 -42.96 -82.93
CA ALA A 397 -32.85 -43.21 -84.35
C ALA A 397 -33.37 -44.58 -84.80
N LYS A 398 -33.23 -45.62 -83.97
CA LYS A 398 -33.84 -46.94 -84.21
C LYS A 398 -35.36 -46.88 -84.26
N GLY A 399 -35.99 -46.14 -83.33
CA GLY A 399 -37.44 -45.93 -83.31
C GLY A 399 -37.95 -45.22 -84.58
N ILE A 400 -37.29 -44.15 -85.01
CA ILE A 400 -37.65 -43.39 -86.22
C ILE A 400 -37.46 -44.23 -87.49
N LYS A 401 -36.40 -45.04 -87.57
CA LYS A 401 -36.18 -45.98 -88.67
C LYS A 401 -37.28 -47.05 -88.72
N SER A 402 -37.79 -47.51 -87.57
CA SER A 402 -38.92 -48.45 -87.51
C SER A 402 -40.27 -47.85 -87.95
N LEU A 403 -40.37 -46.51 -88.03
CA LEU A 403 -41.54 -45.78 -88.51
C LEU A 403 -41.53 -45.52 -90.04
N GLY A 404 -40.55 -46.06 -90.79
CA GLY A 404 -40.54 -46.05 -92.26
C GLY A 404 -39.85 -44.85 -92.92
N LEU A 405 -39.18 -43.98 -92.15
CA LEU A 405 -38.34 -42.91 -92.68
C LEU A 405 -36.93 -43.43 -93.00
N ALA A 406 -36.44 -43.19 -94.22
CA ALA A 406 -35.14 -43.67 -94.68
C ALA A 406 -33.98 -42.86 -94.06
N VAL A 407 -33.66 -43.13 -92.80
CA VAL A 407 -32.59 -42.44 -92.08
C VAL A 407 -31.44 -43.40 -91.81
N ASN A 408 -30.21 -42.96 -92.10
CA ASN A 408 -29.00 -43.74 -91.86
C ASN A 408 -28.62 -43.68 -90.38
N GLU A 409 -29.06 -44.70 -89.64
CA GLU A 409 -28.84 -44.92 -88.21
C GLU A 409 -27.37 -44.74 -87.79
N SER A 410 -26.43 -45.23 -88.61
CA SER A 410 -25.00 -45.17 -88.33
C SER A 410 -24.46 -43.75 -88.40
N ALA A 411 -24.91 -42.96 -89.39
CA ALA A 411 -24.48 -41.59 -89.58
C ALA A 411 -25.05 -40.65 -88.50
N MET A 412 -26.32 -40.84 -88.11
CA MET A 412 -26.93 -40.06 -87.02
C MET A 412 -26.25 -40.31 -85.67
N THR A 413 -25.95 -41.58 -85.36
CA THR A 413 -25.28 -41.94 -84.10
C THR A 413 -23.83 -41.43 -84.08
N ALA A 414 -23.13 -41.45 -85.22
CA ALA A 414 -21.78 -40.92 -85.32
C ALA A 414 -21.73 -39.38 -85.17
N LEU A 415 -22.71 -38.67 -85.74
CA LEU A 415 -22.80 -37.21 -85.66
C LEU A 415 -23.23 -36.73 -84.26
N SER A 416 -23.98 -37.54 -83.52
CA SER A 416 -24.45 -37.19 -82.17
C SER A 416 -23.34 -37.22 -81.11
N ILE A 417 -22.26 -37.99 -81.32
CA ILE A 417 -21.12 -38.08 -80.38
C ILE A 417 -20.45 -36.71 -80.13
N PRO A 418 -19.91 -36.01 -81.15
CA PRO A 418 -19.27 -34.72 -80.93
C PRO A 418 -20.28 -33.66 -80.46
N LEU A 419 -21.53 -33.73 -80.95
CA LEU A 419 -22.58 -32.79 -80.56
C LEU A 419 -22.96 -32.94 -79.09
N ALA A 420 -23.12 -34.17 -78.59
CA ALA A 420 -23.46 -34.46 -77.20
C ALA A 420 -22.32 -34.07 -76.25
N ILE A 421 -21.06 -34.31 -76.62
CA ILE A 421 -19.90 -33.90 -75.83
C ILE A 421 -19.82 -32.37 -75.75
N ILE A 422 -19.94 -31.66 -76.88
CA ILE A 422 -19.91 -30.20 -76.91
C ILE A 422 -21.09 -29.62 -76.11
N LEU A 423 -22.30 -30.17 -76.27
CA LEU A 423 -23.49 -29.73 -75.55
C LEU A 423 -23.31 -29.87 -74.04
N VAL A 424 -22.96 -31.07 -73.55
CA VAL A 424 -22.76 -31.35 -72.11
C VAL A 424 -21.64 -30.50 -71.55
N TRP A 425 -20.53 -30.36 -72.27
CA TRP A 425 -19.43 -29.48 -71.86
C TRP A 425 -19.88 -28.03 -71.75
N HIS A 426 -20.68 -27.53 -72.71
CA HIS A 426 -21.15 -26.16 -72.73
C HIS A 426 -22.21 -25.90 -71.64
N THR A 427 -23.11 -26.84 -71.34
CA THR A 427 -24.07 -26.72 -70.22
C THR A 427 -23.38 -26.77 -68.87
N VAL A 428 -22.49 -27.74 -68.63
CA VAL A 428 -21.72 -27.83 -67.37
C VAL A 428 -20.87 -26.57 -67.17
N ARG A 429 -20.20 -26.09 -68.22
CA ARG A 429 -19.40 -24.85 -68.16
C ARG A 429 -20.26 -23.60 -67.92
N ARG A 430 -21.49 -23.54 -68.46
CA ARG A 430 -22.42 -22.42 -68.27
C ARG A 430 -22.98 -22.39 -66.85
N VAL A 431 -23.41 -23.54 -66.31
CA VAL A 431 -23.87 -23.66 -64.92
C VAL A 431 -22.75 -23.27 -63.96
N ARG A 432 -21.51 -23.71 -64.22
CA ARG A 432 -20.35 -23.33 -63.41
C ARG A 432 -20.11 -21.81 -63.39
N ARG A 433 -20.23 -21.14 -64.54
CA ARG A 433 -20.07 -19.68 -64.62
C ARG A 433 -21.15 -18.94 -63.81
N GLN A 434 -22.39 -19.42 -63.82
CA GLN A 434 -23.48 -18.83 -63.05
C GLN A 434 -23.33 -19.05 -61.54
N VAL A 435 -22.83 -20.20 -61.11
CA VAL A 435 -22.57 -20.47 -59.67
C VAL A 435 -21.35 -19.69 -59.16
N HIS A 436 -20.31 -19.49 -59.98
CA HIS A 436 -19.15 -18.67 -59.61
C HIS A 436 -19.45 -17.16 -59.53
N ASP A 437 -20.44 -16.65 -60.27
CA ASP A 437 -20.85 -15.24 -60.19
C ASP A 437 -21.69 -14.95 -58.93
N VAL A 438 -22.41 -15.95 -58.39
CA VAL A 438 -23.14 -15.81 -57.12
C VAL A 438 -22.18 -15.69 -55.92
N ASP A 439 -21.02 -16.36 -55.98
CA ASP A 439 -19.98 -16.28 -54.93
C ASP A 439 -19.17 -14.97 -54.97
N ARG A 440 -19.17 -14.23 -56.09
CA ARG A 440 -18.52 -12.91 -56.19
C ARG A 440 -19.40 -11.74 -55.74
N GLY A 441 -20.72 -11.89 -55.88
CA GLY A 441 -21.68 -10.86 -55.45
C GLY A 441 -21.68 -10.60 -53.94
N ASP A 442 -21.21 -11.56 -53.13
CA ASP A 442 -21.14 -11.45 -51.66
C ASP A 442 -19.79 -10.90 -51.15
N SER A 443 -18.79 -10.75 -52.03
CA SER A 443 -17.44 -10.27 -51.68
C SER A 443 -17.17 -8.79 -51.98
N ASP A 444 -18.06 -8.12 -52.72
CA ASP A 444 -17.89 -6.71 -53.11
C ASP A 444 -18.63 -5.71 -52.19
N ASP A 445 -19.35 -6.17 -51.14
CA ASP A 445 -20.08 -5.29 -50.19
C ASP A 445 -19.26 -4.87 -48.95
N GLU A 446 -17.98 -5.29 -48.84
CA GLU A 446 -17.06 -4.78 -47.80
C GLU A 446 -16.10 -3.73 -48.37
N SER A 447 -16.64 -2.53 -48.62
CA SER A 447 -15.82 -1.32 -48.78
C SER A 447 -15.24 -0.89 -47.42
N PRO A 448 -13.93 -0.57 -47.32
CA PRO A 448 -13.31 -0.20 -46.05
C PRO A 448 -13.69 1.22 -45.65
N SER A 449 -14.31 1.36 -44.48
CA SER A 449 -14.55 2.65 -43.82
C SER A 449 -13.21 3.27 -43.40
N ARG A 450 -13.05 4.57 -43.74
CA ARG A 450 -11.89 5.41 -43.41
C ARG A 450 -11.57 5.44 -41.89
N PRO A 451 -10.31 5.55 -41.48
CA PRO A 451 -9.96 5.84 -40.09
C PRO A 451 -10.18 7.34 -39.79
N GLY A 452 -10.95 7.61 -38.75
CA GLY A 452 -11.08 8.93 -38.14
C GLY A 452 -9.86 9.29 -37.30
N GLN A 453 -9.43 10.54 -37.43
CA GLN A 453 -8.43 11.20 -36.59
C GLN A 453 -8.91 11.29 -35.14
N ALA A 454 -8.00 11.00 -34.20
CA ALA A 454 -7.88 11.66 -32.90
C ALA A 454 -6.39 11.78 -32.58
#